data_AF-A0A380ENH6-F1
#
_entry.id   AF-A0A380ENH6-F1
#
_cell.length_a   1.000
_cell.length_b   1.000
_cell.length_c   1.000
_cell.angle_alpha   90.00
_cell.angle_beta   90.00
_cell.angle_gamma   90.00
#
_symmetry.space_group_name_H-M   'P 1'
#
loop_
_entity.id
_entity.type
_entity.pdbx_description
1 polymer ?
#
loop_
_entity_poly.entity_id
_entity_poly.type
_entity_poly.pdbx_seq_one_letter_code
_entity_poly.pdbx_strand_id
1 'polypeptide(L)'
;MNRLKEKFNTEVTENLMKKFNYSSVMEVPKIDKIVVNMGVGDAVQNSKVLDNAVEELELITGQKPLVTKAKKSIATFRLREGMPIGAKVTLRGEECMNS
;
A
#
# COMPACT_ATOMS: atom_id res chain seq x y z
N MET A 1 -19.97 -1.95 -10.57
CA MET A 1 -18.92 -2.60 -9.77
C MET A 1 -17.59 -2.28 -10.44
N ASN A 2 -16.49 -2.37 -9.72
CA ASN A 2 -15.19 -2.06 -10.28
C ASN A 2 -14.66 -3.22 -11.16
N ARG A 3 -14.12 -2.92 -12.35
CA ARG A 3 -13.71 -3.90 -13.38
C ARG A 3 -12.80 -5.00 -12.84
N LEU A 4 -11.84 -4.64 -11.99
CA LEU A 4 -10.90 -5.59 -11.38
C LEU A 4 -11.59 -6.53 -10.38
N LYS A 5 -12.58 -6.02 -9.63
CA LYS A 5 -13.36 -6.80 -8.67
C LYS A 5 -14.28 -7.80 -9.38
N GLU A 6 -14.89 -7.41 -10.49
CA GLU A 6 -15.69 -8.32 -11.33
C GLU A 6 -14.82 -9.44 -11.91
N LYS A 7 -13.70 -9.08 -12.53
CA LYS A 7 -12.74 -10.05 -13.10
C LYS A 7 -12.20 -11.02 -12.03
N PHE A 8 -11.97 -10.54 -10.82
CA PHE A 8 -11.51 -11.38 -9.72
C PHE A 8 -12.58 -12.41 -9.31
N ASN A 9 -13.83 -11.97 -9.18
CA ASN A 9 -14.93 -12.83 -8.74
C ASN A 9 -15.35 -13.85 -9.80
N THR A 10 -15.32 -13.49 -11.09
CA THR A 10 -15.78 -14.38 -12.17
C THR A 10 -14.65 -15.26 -12.70
N GLU A 11 -13.55 -14.68 -13.16
CA GLU A 11 -12.50 -15.43 -13.85
C GLU A 11 -11.47 -16.01 -12.88
N VAL A 12 -10.96 -15.20 -11.96
CA VAL A 12 -9.83 -15.62 -11.09
C VAL A 12 -10.30 -16.66 -10.07
N THR A 13 -11.46 -16.45 -9.46
CA THR A 13 -12.02 -17.35 -8.44
C THR A 13 -12.31 -18.74 -9.01
N GLU A 14 -12.95 -18.80 -10.18
CA GLU A 14 -13.22 -20.08 -10.86
C GLU A 14 -11.94 -20.82 -11.26
N ASN A 15 -10.95 -20.11 -11.80
CA ASN A 15 -9.67 -20.69 -12.19
C ASN A 15 -8.90 -21.20 -10.97
N LEU A 16 -8.95 -20.50 -9.84
CA LEU A 16 -8.31 -20.93 -8.60
C LEU A 16 -9.01 -22.14 -7.98
N MET A 17 -10.35 -22.18 -7.98
CA MET A 17 -11.10 -23.36 -7.52
C MET A 17 -10.77 -24.60 -8.34
N LYS A 18 -10.73 -24.49 -9.68
CA LYS A 18 -10.39 -25.60 -10.57
C LYS A 18 -8.93 -26.05 -10.44
N LYS A 19 -8.00 -25.11 -10.21
CA LYS A 19 -6.56 -25.41 -10.13
C LYS A 19 -6.16 -26.03 -8.80
N PHE A 20 -6.81 -25.64 -7.70
CA PHE A 20 -6.45 -26.07 -6.35
C PHE A 20 -7.49 -26.99 -5.70
N ASN A 21 -8.57 -27.35 -6.40
CA ASN A 21 -9.66 -28.21 -5.94
C ASN A 21 -10.23 -27.79 -4.56
N TYR A 22 -10.46 -26.50 -4.38
CA TYR A 22 -11.12 -25.99 -3.17
C TYR A 22 -12.55 -26.51 -3.08
N SER A 23 -12.98 -26.85 -1.86
CA SER A 23 -14.30 -27.40 -1.58
C SER A 23 -15.36 -26.31 -1.38
N SER A 24 -14.90 -25.10 -1.05
CA SER A 24 -15.75 -23.94 -0.80
C SER A 24 -15.16 -22.68 -1.43
N VAL A 25 -16.03 -21.82 -1.95
CA VAL A 25 -15.66 -20.51 -2.54
C VAL A 25 -14.94 -19.62 -1.50
N MET A 26 -15.24 -19.82 -0.21
CA MET A 26 -14.62 -19.08 0.89
C MET A 26 -13.15 -19.43 1.13
N GLU A 27 -12.67 -20.56 0.59
CA GLU A 27 -11.26 -20.99 0.69
C GLU A 27 -10.37 -20.27 -0.34
N VAL A 28 -10.97 -19.62 -1.34
CA VAL A 28 -10.22 -18.94 -2.39
C VAL A 28 -9.49 -17.74 -1.79
N PRO A 29 -8.16 -17.62 -1.98
CA PRO A 29 -7.39 -16.52 -1.42
C PRO A 29 -7.83 -15.19 -2.02
N LYS A 30 -8.03 -14.18 -1.17
CA LYS A 30 -8.46 -12.83 -1.54
C LYS A 30 -7.39 -11.78 -1.21
N ILE A 31 -7.43 -10.66 -1.91
CA ILE A 31 -6.61 -9.49 -1.58
C ILE A 31 -7.22 -8.82 -0.35
N ASP A 32 -6.49 -8.81 0.77
CA ASP A 32 -6.93 -8.17 2.01
C ASP A 32 -6.65 -6.66 2.03
N LYS A 33 -5.42 -6.27 1.66
CA LYS A 33 -4.98 -4.88 1.61
C LYS A 33 -3.79 -4.70 0.68
N ILE A 34 -3.63 -3.49 0.14
CA ILE A 34 -2.44 -3.07 -0.61
C ILE A 34 -1.80 -1.93 0.17
N VAL A 35 -0.52 -2.05 0.48
CA VAL A 35 0.25 -0.99 1.16
C VAL A 35 1.22 -0.39 0.15
N VAL A 36 1.03 0.89 -0.17
CA VAL A 36 1.96 1.67 -0.98
C VAL A 36 2.85 2.45 -0.02
N ASN A 37 4.16 2.28 -0.13
CA ASN A 37 5.13 2.91 0.76
C ASN A 37 6.19 3.61 -0.08
N MET A 38 6.44 4.87 0.24
CA MET A 38 7.51 5.67 -0.32
C MET A 38 8.48 6.07 0.79
N GLY A 39 9.68 5.47 0.75
CA GLY A 39 10.79 5.85 1.62
C GLY A 39 11.53 7.04 1.01
N VAL A 40 11.66 8.11 1.78
CA VAL A 40 12.36 9.34 1.37
C VAL A 40 13.53 9.53 2.32
N GLY A 41 14.66 8.91 2.01
CA GLY A 41 15.85 8.94 2.88
C GLY A 41 16.38 10.37 3.11
N ASP A 42 16.23 11.24 2.12
CA ASP A 42 16.64 12.64 2.19
C ASP A 42 15.64 13.54 2.94
N ALA A 43 14.47 13.03 3.34
CA ALA A 43 13.47 13.77 4.12
C ALA A 43 14.02 14.24 5.48
N VAL A 44 15.04 13.56 5.98
CA VAL A 44 15.79 13.91 7.20
C VAL A 44 16.47 15.28 7.05
N GLN A 45 16.95 15.61 5.85
CA GLN A 45 17.66 16.85 5.55
C GLN A 45 16.76 17.90 4.91
N ASN A 46 15.72 17.48 4.18
CA ASN A 46 14.81 18.38 3.47
C ASN A 46 13.35 17.96 3.63
N SER A 47 12.62 18.65 4.51
CA SER A 47 11.19 18.40 4.76
C SER A 47 10.32 18.62 3.52
N LYS A 48 10.71 19.50 2.59
CA LYS A 48 9.91 19.76 1.37
C LYS A 48 9.80 18.55 0.46
N VAL A 49 10.83 17.69 0.43
CA VAL A 49 10.81 16.46 -0.38
C VAL A 49 9.79 15.48 0.19
N LEU A 50 9.63 15.45 1.51
CA LEU A 50 8.62 14.65 2.17
C LEU A 50 7.21 15.18 1.85
N ASP A 51 7.02 16.50 1.91
CA ASP A 51 5.73 17.12 1.59
C ASP A 51 5.31 16.82 0.15
N ASN A 52 6.23 16.95 -0.81
CA ASN A 52 6.00 16.58 -2.20
C ASN A 52 5.65 15.08 -2.35
N ALA A 53 6.38 14.20 -1.68
CA ALA A 53 6.11 12.76 -1.72
C ALA A 53 4.73 12.40 -1.13
N VAL A 54 4.27 13.16 -0.13
CA VAL A 54 2.92 13.02 0.42
C VAL A 54 1.88 13.48 -0.60
N GLU A 55 2.06 14.64 -1.21
CA GLU A 55 1.14 15.16 -2.24
C GLU A 55 1.05 14.23 -3.45
N GLU A 56 2.17 13.72 -3.95
CA GLU A 56 2.20 12.77 -5.06
C GLU A 56 1.50 11.46 -4.70
N LEU A 57 1.75 10.90 -3.52
CA LEU A 57 1.03 9.70 -3.07
C LEU A 57 -0.47 9.95 -2.89
N GLU A 58 -0.86 11.12 -2.42
CA GLU A 58 -2.27 11.50 -2.28
C GLU A 58 -2.95 11.59 -3.65
N LEU A 59 -2.28 12.19 -4.64
CA LEU A 59 -2.77 12.27 -6.02
C LEU A 59 -2.88 10.89 -6.69
N ILE A 60 -1.90 10.01 -6.48
CA ILE A 60 -1.90 8.67 -7.09
C ILE A 60 -2.95 7.77 -6.45
N THR A 61 -3.05 7.79 -5.11
CA THR A 61 -3.89 6.84 -4.38
C THR A 61 -5.29 7.37 -4.06
N GLY A 62 -5.53 8.68 -4.21
CA GLY A 62 -6.78 9.34 -3.82
C GLY A 62 -7.03 9.35 -2.31
N GLN A 63 -6.05 8.93 -1.50
CA GLN A 63 -6.15 8.79 -0.05
C GLN A 63 -4.99 9.50 0.62
N LYS A 64 -5.29 10.21 1.71
CA LYS A 64 -4.29 10.94 2.48
C LYS A 64 -3.23 9.99 3.07
N PRO A 65 -1.94 10.14 2.72
CA PRO A 65 -0.88 9.28 3.23
C PRO A 65 -0.57 9.53 4.71
N LEU A 66 -0.09 8.48 5.37
CA LEU A 66 0.44 8.55 6.71
C LEU A 66 1.97 8.69 6.67
N VAL A 67 2.49 9.76 7.27
CA VAL A 67 3.93 9.97 7.43
C VAL A 67 4.51 8.93 8.39
N THR A 68 5.46 8.16 7.90
CA THR A 68 6.21 7.17 8.67
C THR A 68 7.38 7.82 9.40
N LYS A 69 7.56 7.45 10.66
CA LYS A 69 8.65 7.94 11.52
C LYS A 69 9.61 6.81 11.87
N ALA A 70 10.88 7.13 12.05
CA ALA A 70 11.89 6.18 12.47
C ALA A 70 11.60 5.70 13.89
N LYS A 71 11.55 4.37 14.08
CA LYS A 71 11.36 3.74 15.41
C LYS A 71 12.64 3.60 16.22
N LYS A 72 13.80 3.68 15.56
CA LYS A 72 15.12 3.50 16.19
C LYS A 72 16.09 4.51 15.58
N SER A 73 17.02 4.97 16.40
CA SER A 73 18.14 5.78 15.93
C SER A 73 19.21 4.88 15.31
N ILE A 74 19.65 5.18 14.09
CA ILE A 74 20.69 4.44 13.38
C ILE A 74 21.72 5.44 12.85
N ALA A 75 22.90 5.44 13.47
CA ALA A 75 23.97 6.41 13.18
C ALA A 75 24.46 6.34 11.73
N THR A 76 24.53 5.14 11.14
CA THR A 76 24.95 4.91 9.75
C THR A 76 24.08 5.67 8.73
N PHE A 77 22.78 5.80 9.02
CA PHE A 77 21.83 6.52 8.16
C PHE A 77 21.54 7.93 8.67
N ARG A 78 22.28 8.40 9.68
CA ARG A 78 22.06 9.70 10.35
C ARG A 78 20.61 9.88 10.84
N LEU A 79 19.93 8.78 11.16
CA LEU A 79 18.54 8.76 11.58
C LEU A 79 18.44 8.81 13.12
N ARG A 80 17.53 9.65 13.61
CA ARG A 80 17.11 9.65 15.02
C ARG A 80 15.67 9.16 15.13
N GLU A 81 15.35 8.53 16.26
CA GLU A 81 13.99 8.13 16.58
C GLU A 81 13.02 9.33 16.50
N GLY A 82 11.84 9.10 15.93
CA GLY A 82 10.82 10.12 15.71
C GLY A 82 10.99 10.96 14.45
N MET A 83 12.14 10.87 13.75
CA MET A 83 12.32 11.60 12.49
C MET A 83 11.41 11.06 11.39
N PRO A 84 10.77 11.92 10.59
CA PRO A 84 10.00 11.46 9.44
C PRO A 84 10.93 10.93 8.35
N ILE A 85 10.60 9.77 7.79
CA ILE A 85 11.45 9.03 6.84
C ILE A 85 10.75 8.69 5.52
N GLY A 86 9.46 9.02 5.40
CA GLY A 86 8.66 8.67 4.23
C GLY A 86 7.17 8.69 4.54
N ALA A 87 6.38 8.25 3.58
CA ALA A 87 4.93 8.20 3.66
C ALA A 87 4.40 6.86 3.18
N LYS A 88 3.27 6.42 3.72
CA LYS A 88 2.59 5.21 3.27
C LYS A 88 1.09 5.38 3.22
N VAL A 89 0.45 4.67 2.31
CA VAL A 89 -1.00 4.55 2.17
C VAL A 89 -1.36 3.07 2.31
N THR A 90 -2.49 2.77 2.94
CA THR A 90 -3.00 1.39 3.04
C THR A 90 -4.39 1.34 2.45
N LEU A 91 -4.46 0.93 1.19
CA LEU A 91 -5.70 0.74 0.47
C LEU A 91 -6.34 -0.57 0.95
N ARG A 92 -7.66 -0.57 1.11
CA ARG A 92 -8.47 -1.73 1.47
C ARG A 92 -9.76 -1.75 0.68
N GLY A 93 -10.34 -2.93 0.47
CA GLY A 93 -11.64 -3.06 -0.18
C GLY A 93 -11.61 -2.54 -1.63
N GLU A 94 -12.59 -1.71 -2.01
CA GLU A 94 -12.68 -1.20 -3.39
C GLU A 94 -11.52 -0.31 -3.81
N GLU A 95 -10.89 0.39 -2.87
CA GLU A 95 -9.71 1.22 -3.15
C GLU A 95 -8.51 0.39 -3.65
N CYS A 96 -8.40 -0.88 -3.28
CA CYS A 96 -7.35 -1.77 -3.80
C CYS A 96 -7.57 -2.14 -5.27
N MET A 97 -8.83 -2.19 -5.70
CA MET A 97 -9.18 -2.64 -7.03
C MET A 97 -9.41 -1.45 -7.97
N ASN A 98 -9.53 -0.21 -7.47
CA ASN A 98 -9.84 0.97 -8.29
C ASN A 98 -8.63 1.28 -9.18
N SER A 99 -8.82 1.10 -10.49
CA SER A 99 -7.86 1.40 -11.55
C SER A 99 -8.48 2.34 -12.56
#